data_AF-A0A239ET67-F1
#
_entry.id   AF-A0A239ET67-F1
#
_cell.length_a   1.000
_cell.length_b   1.000
_cell.length_c   1.000
_cell.angle_alpha   90.00
_cell.angle_beta   90.00
_cell.angle_gamma   90.00
#
_symmetry.space_group_name_H-M   'P 1'
#
loop_
_entity.id
_entity.type
_entity.pdbx_description
1 polymer ?
#
loop_
_entity_poly.entity_id
_entity_poly.type
_entity_poly.pdbx_seq_one_letter_code
_entity_poly.pdbx_strand_id
1 'polypeptide(L)'
;MVHKFSDREVKFAQYIKENTPHKIWFGYYIDYAFDFGSFYIKLECILEDVDSPHIYSEAKIVRLTKHDEVFVPEEYTKLICQKKNIECLFITRAMLHFSLFEEYSKTKQIFNRLKQKSKILFTGKQDYLGDMFAKVDGCYETFISHPLSINAKDVNPEFSNLVDCGLLIQIEGKMLKAFVEDNSYGFHVFNDKYFFAKEEIKEIYDKYELIEI
;
A
#
# COMPACT_ATOMS: atom_id res chain seq x y z
N MET A 1 -17.20 -1.97 1.72
CA MET A 1 -16.95 -3.42 1.55
C MET A 1 -15.92 -3.90 2.58
N VAL A 2 -15.72 -5.21 2.75
CA VAL A 2 -14.74 -5.79 3.70
C VAL A 2 -13.81 -6.76 2.96
N HIS A 3 -12.52 -6.42 2.91
CA HIS A 3 -11.47 -7.25 2.30
C HIS A 3 -10.44 -7.60 3.37
N LYS A 4 -10.71 -8.67 4.10
CA LYS A 4 -9.80 -9.20 5.13
C LYS A 4 -9.07 -10.42 4.60
N PHE A 5 -7.91 -10.71 5.17
CA PHE A 5 -7.27 -12.01 5.00
C PHE A 5 -8.23 -13.11 5.41
N SER A 6 -8.36 -14.11 4.55
CA SER A 6 -9.07 -15.34 4.86
C SER A 6 -8.36 -16.12 5.97
N ASP A 7 -9.07 -17.06 6.60
CA ASP A 7 -8.47 -17.98 7.60
C ASP A 7 -7.23 -18.70 7.06
N ARG A 8 -7.19 -18.96 5.75
CA ARG A 8 -6.04 -19.58 5.09
C ARG A 8 -4.84 -18.63 5.04
N GLU A 9 -5.06 -17.37 4.69
CA GLU A 9 -4.02 -16.33 4.64
C GLU A 9 -3.50 -16.00 6.04
N VAL A 10 -4.38 -15.95 7.05
CA VAL A 10 -3.99 -15.81 8.46
C VAL A 10 -3.09 -16.96 8.89
N LYS A 11 -3.41 -18.21 8.51
CA LYS A 11 -2.53 -19.37 8.77
C LYS A 11 -1.18 -19.27 8.07
N PHE A 12 -1.11 -18.67 6.89
CA PHE A 12 0.16 -18.41 6.20
C PHE A 12 0.99 -17.35 6.92
N ALA A 13 0.37 -16.26 7.37
CA ALA A 13 1.02 -15.25 8.20
C ALA A 13 1.56 -15.84 9.51
N GLN A 14 0.77 -16.70 10.16
CA GLN A 14 1.18 -17.44 11.35
C GLN A 14 2.36 -18.38 11.06
N TYR A 15 2.31 -19.11 9.94
CA TYR A 15 3.43 -19.95 9.52
C TYR A 15 4.72 -19.14 9.32
N ILE A 16 4.63 -17.97 8.67
CA ILE A 16 5.77 -17.05 8.50
C ILE A 16 6.32 -16.61 9.87
N LYS A 17 5.45 -16.28 10.82
CA LYS A 17 5.85 -15.85 12.17
C LYS A 17 6.57 -16.96 12.96
N GLU A 18 6.07 -18.19 12.86
CA GLU A 18 6.53 -19.33 13.65
C GLU A 18 7.75 -20.05 13.05
N ASN A 19 7.95 -19.93 11.73
CA ASN A 19 9.00 -20.63 11.01
C ASN A 19 9.93 -19.61 10.36
N THR A 20 11.23 -19.69 10.67
CA THR A 20 12.21 -18.78 10.08
C THR A 20 12.35 -19.06 8.58
N PRO A 21 12.01 -18.09 7.69
CA PRO A 21 12.27 -18.24 6.27
C PRO A 21 13.77 -18.37 6.03
N HIS A 22 14.16 -19.21 5.08
CA HIS A 22 15.55 -19.26 4.64
C HIS A 22 15.96 -17.92 4.06
N LYS A 23 15.11 -17.30 3.24
CA LYS A 23 15.35 -16.00 2.62
C LYS A 23 14.04 -15.23 2.51
N ILE A 24 14.14 -13.91 2.58
CA ILE A 24 13.06 -13.00 2.22
C ILE A 24 13.53 -12.23 0.99
N TRP A 25 12.74 -12.29 -0.07
CA TRP A 25 13.00 -11.63 -1.33
C TRP A 25 11.98 -10.51 -1.55
N PHE A 26 12.39 -9.47 -2.26
CA PHE A 26 11.51 -8.47 -2.83
C PHE A 26 11.57 -8.57 -4.35
N GLY A 27 10.44 -8.89 -4.96
CA GLY A 27 10.35 -9.11 -6.40
C GLY A 27 10.07 -7.84 -7.20
N TYR A 28 10.21 -7.98 -8.51
CA TYR A 28 10.06 -6.88 -9.47
C TYR A 28 8.64 -6.28 -9.49
N TYR A 29 7.62 -7.11 -9.31
CA TYR A 29 6.21 -6.69 -9.29
C TYR A 29 5.77 -6.08 -7.96
N ILE A 30 6.74 -5.65 -7.14
CA ILE A 30 6.50 -5.06 -5.83
C ILE A 30 5.77 -6.10 -4.98
N ASP A 31 6.44 -7.23 -4.72
CA ASP A 31 5.92 -8.34 -3.91
C ASP A 31 7.01 -8.84 -2.95
N TYR A 32 6.61 -9.54 -1.90
CA TYR A 32 7.54 -10.22 -0.99
C TYR A 32 7.40 -11.73 -1.14
N ALA A 33 8.53 -12.44 -1.21
CA ALA A 33 8.55 -13.91 -1.16
C ALA A 33 9.32 -14.39 0.07
N PHE A 34 8.63 -15.14 0.92
CA PHE A 34 9.18 -15.83 2.09
C PHE A 34 9.55 -17.26 1.67
N ASP A 35 10.83 -17.48 1.39
CA ASP A 35 11.38 -18.72 0.84
C ASP A 35 11.79 -19.68 1.97
N PHE A 36 11.20 -20.88 1.98
CA PHE A 36 11.46 -21.96 2.94
C PHE A 36 12.28 -23.11 2.34
N GLY A 37 12.85 -22.93 1.15
CA GLY A 37 13.69 -23.89 0.46
C GLY A 37 12.94 -24.87 -0.44
N SER A 38 11.86 -25.51 0.04
CA SER A 38 11.05 -26.44 -0.76
C SER A 38 9.72 -25.86 -1.25
N PHE A 39 9.29 -24.75 -0.66
CA PHE A 39 8.12 -23.97 -1.03
C PHE A 39 8.35 -22.51 -0.64
N TYR A 40 7.50 -21.61 -1.11
CA TYR A 40 7.48 -20.23 -0.65
C TYR A 40 6.06 -19.73 -0.40
N ILE A 41 5.96 -18.71 0.45
CA ILE A 41 4.73 -17.93 0.63
C ILE A 41 4.98 -16.56 0.02
N LYS A 42 4.10 -16.16 -0.89
CA LYS A 42 4.15 -14.89 -1.59
C LYS A 42 3.12 -13.93 -1.01
N LEU A 43 3.54 -12.69 -0.82
CA LEU A 43 2.72 -11.57 -0.42
C LEU A 43 2.62 -10.64 -1.62
N GLU A 44 1.46 -10.61 -2.28
CA GLU A 44 1.27 -9.95 -3.57
C GLU A 44 0.21 -8.85 -3.49
N CYS A 45 0.47 -7.72 -4.17
CA CYS A 45 -0.52 -6.66 -4.33
C CYS A 45 -1.49 -7.06 -5.45
N ILE A 46 -2.78 -6.98 -5.17
CA ILE A 46 -3.85 -7.23 -6.14
C ILE A 46 -4.85 -6.09 -6.16
N LEU A 47 -5.68 -6.06 -7.20
CA LEU A 47 -6.79 -5.12 -7.34
C LEU A 47 -8.09 -5.85 -7.02
N GLU A 48 -8.93 -5.24 -6.20
CA GLU A 48 -10.26 -5.74 -5.86
C GLU A 48 -11.31 -4.64 -6.04
N ASP A 49 -12.51 -5.05 -6.45
CA ASP A 49 -13.66 -4.15 -6.51
C ASP A 49 -13.98 -3.60 -5.11
N VAL A 50 -14.46 -2.36 -5.05
CA VAL A 50 -14.79 -1.67 -3.80
C VAL A 50 -16.04 -0.84 -3.89
N ASP A 51 -16.62 -0.56 -2.73
CA ASP A 51 -17.70 0.42 -2.65
C ASP A 51 -17.10 1.82 -2.85
N SER A 52 -17.48 2.45 -3.95
CA SER A 52 -16.99 3.76 -4.38
C SER A 52 -18.08 4.48 -5.16
N PRO A 53 -18.10 5.83 -5.12
CA PRO A 53 -19.01 6.61 -5.97
C PRO A 53 -18.57 6.58 -7.45
N HIS A 54 -17.41 5.99 -7.77
CA HIS A 54 -16.85 5.95 -9.12
C HIS A 54 -16.82 4.51 -9.66
N ILE A 55 -17.39 4.31 -10.85
CA ILE A 55 -17.65 3.00 -11.48
C ILE A 55 -16.40 2.16 -11.83
N TYR A 56 -15.19 2.70 -11.65
CA TYR A 56 -13.92 2.02 -11.95
C TYR A 56 -12.92 2.14 -10.79
N SER A 57 -13.39 2.35 -9.56
CA SER A 57 -12.52 2.35 -8.40
C SER A 57 -12.22 0.93 -7.94
N GLU A 58 -10.94 0.68 -7.69
CA GLU A 58 -10.43 -0.57 -7.14
C GLU A 58 -9.65 -0.27 -5.86
N ALA A 59 -9.60 -1.22 -4.93
CA ALA A 59 -8.64 -1.22 -3.84
C ALA A 59 -7.40 -2.03 -4.21
N LYS A 60 -6.24 -1.45 -3.95
CA LYS A 60 -4.99 -2.18 -3.83
C LYS A 60 -4.96 -2.85 -2.47
N ILE A 61 -5.15 -4.16 -2.46
CA ILE A 61 -5.03 -4.98 -1.26
C ILE A 61 -3.90 -5.98 -1.43
N VAL A 62 -3.59 -6.71 -0.36
CA VAL A 62 -2.56 -7.74 -0.37
C VAL A 62 -3.20 -9.11 -0.24
N ARG A 63 -2.61 -10.12 -0.90
CA ARG A 63 -2.93 -11.53 -0.70
C ARG A 63 -1.72 -12.33 -0.25
N LEU A 64 -1.97 -13.37 0.55
CA LEU A 64 -0.97 -14.39 0.85
C LEU A 64 -1.26 -15.69 0.09
N THR A 65 -0.32 -16.07 -0.78
CA THR A 65 -0.43 -17.29 -1.58
C THR A 65 0.74 -18.23 -1.28
N LYS A 66 0.47 -19.51 -1.03
CA LYS A 66 1.51 -20.53 -0.92
C LYS A 66 1.74 -21.16 -2.28
N HIS A 67 3.01 -21.30 -2.65
CA HIS A 67 3.46 -21.97 -3.85
C HIS A 67 4.30 -23.19 -3.47
N ASP A 68 3.82 -24.39 -3.84
CA ASP A 68 4.45 -25.68 -3.51
C ASP A 68 5.63 -26.01 -4.45
N GLU A 69 6.52 -25.04 -4.66
CA GLU A 69 7.70 -25.16 -5.50
C GLU A 69 8.84 -24.28 -4.96
N VAL A 70 10.08 -24.51 -5.40
CA VAL A 70 11.23 -23.71 -4.97
C VAL A 70 11.14 -22.30 -5.58
N PHE A 71 11.38 -21.27 -4.76
CA PHE A 71 11.44 -19.90 -5.27
C PHE A 71 12.67 -19.70 -6.15
N VAL A 72 12.47 -19.20 -7.37
CA VAL A 72 13.56 -18.86 -8.30
C VAL A 72 13.58 -17.34 -8.46
N PRO A 73 14.62 -16.63 -8.00
CA PRO A 73 14.67 -15.17 -8.13
C PRO A 73 14.83 -14.77 -9.59
N GLU A 74 13.96 -13.87 -10.05
CA GLU A 74 13.98 -13.28 -11.38
C GLU A 74 14.98 -12.11 -11.49
N GLU A 75 15.19 -11.63 -12.72
CA GLU A 75 15.93 -10.39 -12.95
C GLU A 75 15.32 -9.25 -12.10
N TYR A 76 16.17 -8.47 -11.44
CA TYR A 76 15.80 -7.40 -10.49
C TYR A 76 15.26 -7.82 -9.11
N THR A 77 15.07 -9.11 -8.85
CA THR A 77 14.73 -9.58 -7.49
C THR A 77 15.84 -9.23 -6.50
N LYS A 78 15.48 -8.68 -5.34
CA LYS A 78 16.43 -8.27 -4.29
C LYS A 78 16.33 -9.19 -3.08
N LEU A 79 17.48 -9.68 -2.61
CA LEU A 79 17.55 -10.36 -1.32
C LEU A 79 17.44 -9.33 -0.20
N ILE A 80 16.39 -9.43 0.62
CA ILE A 80 16.16 -8.52 1.75
C ILE A 80 16.92 -8.99 2.97
N CYS A 81 16.74 -10.26 3.34
CA CYS A 81 17.51 -10.89 4.41
C CYS A 81 17.53 -12.41 4.24
N GLN A 82 18.42 -13.07 4.99
CA GLN A 82 18.61 -14.52 4.98
C GLN A 82 18.67 -15.05 6.41
N LYS A 83 17.87 -16.09 6.69
CA LYS A 83 17.82 -16.84 7.95
C LYS A 83 17.71 -15.93 9.18
N LYS A 84 16.86 -14.91 9.09
CA LYS A 84 16.59 -13.98 10.18
C LYS A 84 15.28 -14.32 10.85
N ASN A 85 15.30 -14.39 12.18
CA ASN A 85 14.11 -14.69 12.95
C ASN A 85 13.11 -13.53 12.90
N ILE A 86 11.82 -13.85 12.83
CA ILE A 86 10.74 -12.87 12.88
C ILE A 86 10.28 -12.72 14.34
N GLU A 87 10.55 -11.56 14.93
CA GLU A 87 10.27 -11.24 16.32
C GLU A 87 8.76 -11.05 16.54
N CYS A 88 8.15 -10.19 15.73
CA CYS A 88 6.72 -9.87 15.74
C CYS A 88 6.21 -9.79 14.30
N LEU A 89 4.93 -10.10 14.10
CA LEU A 89 4.26 -9.98 12.81
C LEU A 89 2.85 -9.47 13.05
N PHE A 90 2.48 -8.41 12.35
CA PHE A 90 1.16 -7.80 12.44
C PHE A 90 0.49 -7.83 11.07
N ILE A 91 -0.79 -8.17 11.03
CA ILE A 91 -1.65 -7.79 9.91
C ILE A 91 -1.91 -6.29 10.05
N THR A 92 -1.62 -5.53 8.99
CA THR A 92 -1.95 -4.11 8.92
C THR A 92 -3.33 -3.96 8.31
N ARG A 93 -4.26 -3.37 9.06
CA ARG A 93 -5.63 -3.12 8.64
C ARG A 93 -5.91 -1.62 8.61
N ALA A 94 -6.65 -1.21 7.59
CA ALA A 94 -6.96 0.20 7.36
C ALA A 94 -8.39 0.37 6.86
N MET A 95 -8.93 1.58 7.06
CA MET A 95 -10.14 2.00 6.37
C MET A 95 -9.75 2.82 5.15
N LEU A 96 -10.12 2.33 3.98
CA LEU A 96 -9.92 2.98 2.69
C LEU A 96 -11.17 3.78 2.32
N HIS A 97 -10.99 5.08 2.09
CA HIS A 97 -12.08 6.00 1.81
C HIS A 97 -11.98 6.58 0.40
N PHE A 98 -13.12 6.64 -0.29
CA PHE A 98 -13.26 7.38 -1.55
C PHE A 98 -14.11 8.62 -1.32
N SER A 99 -13.55 9.80 -1.63
CA SER A 99 -14.34 11.02 -1.60
C SER A 99 -15.29 11.09 -2.79
N LEU A 100 -16.37 11.86 -2.61
CA LEU A 100 -17.16 12.35 -3.74
C LEU A 100 -16.27 13.23 -4.65
N PHE A 101 -16.62 13.30 -5.92
CA PHE A 101 -16.00 14.24 -6.85
C PHE A 101 -16.32 15.67 -6.44
N GLU A 102 -15.30 16.45 -6.13
CA GLU A 102 -15.41 17.88 -5.88
C GLU A 102 -15.05 18.66 -7.14
N GLU A 103 -16.05 19.28 -7.76
CA GLU A 103 -15.83 20.16 -8.90
C GLU A 103 -15.14 21.46 -8.44
N TYR A 104 -14.05 21.82 -9.11
CA TYR A 104 -13.37 23.08 -8.88
C TYR A 104 -14.25 24.24 -9.32
N SER A 105 -14.28 25.30 -8.51
CA SER A 105 -14.90 26.56 -8.92
C SER A 105 -14.27 27.08 -10.23
N LYS A 106 -15.08 27.77 -11.06
CA LYS A 106 -14.59 28.40 -12.30
C LYS A 106 -13.35 29.26 -12.07
N THR A 107 -13.28 29.95 -10.94
CA THR A 107 -12.12 30.77 -10.54
C THR A 107 -10.86 29.91 -10.35
N LYS A 108 -10.98 28.77 -9.66
CA LYS A 108 -9.87 27.82 -9.45
C LYS A 108 -9.41 27.20 -10.78
N GLN A 109 -10.35 26.84 -11.66
CA GLN A 109 -10.02 26.34 -13.00
C GLN A 109 -9.25 27.38 -13.84
N ILE A 110 -9.72 28.64 -13.85
CA ILE A 110 -9.03 29.74 -14.54
C ILE A 110 -7.64 29.97 -13.95
N PHE A 111 -7.53 30.01 -12.61
CA PHE A 111 -6.26 30.20 -11.92
C PHE A 111 -5.25 29.10 -12.25
N ASN A 112 -5.67 27.83 -12.27
CA ASN A 112 -4.81 26.70 -12.63
C ASN A 112 -4.26 26.85 -14.06
N ARG A 113 -5.12 27.23 -15.02
CA ARG A 113 -4.71 27.49 -16.42
C ARG A 113 -3.73 28.66 -16.53
N LEU A 114 -3.97 29.74 -15.80
CA LEU A 114 -3.06 30.90 -15.78
C LEU A 114 -1.71 30.55 -15.16
N LYS A 115 -1.70 29.86 -14.01
CA LYS A 115 -0.48 29.42 -13.33
C LYS A 115 0.39 28.55 -14.25
N GLN A 116 -0.22 27.64 -15.01
CA GLN A 116 0.51 26.80 -15.94
C GLN A 116 1.07 27.58 -17.14
N LYS A 117 0.26 28.47 -17.74
CA LYS A 117 0.75 29.36 -18.81
C LYS A 117 1.93 30.22 -18.35
N SER A 118 1.85 30.79 -17.15
CA SER A 118 2.95 31.55 -16.56
C SER A 118 4.19 30.68 -16.35
N LYS A 119 4.04 29.46 -15.82
CA LYS A 119 5.15 28.52 -15.64
C LYS A 119 5.86 28.23 -16.96
N ILE A 120 5.12 27.94 -18.03
CA ILE A 120 5.69 27.70 -19.37
C ILE A 120 6.41 28.95 -19.87
N LEU A 121 5.82 30.14 -19.71
CA LEU A 121 6.43 31.40 -20.11
C LEU A 121 7.76 31.66 -19.38
N PHE A 122 7.82 31.43 -18.06
CA PHE A 122 9.02 31.66 -17.26
C PHE A 122 10.11 30.61 -17.48
N THR A 123 9.73 29.35 -17.71
CA THR A 123 10.69 28.26 -17.87
C THR A 123 11.13 28.04 -19.32
N GLY A 124 10.36 28.55 -20.30
CA GLY A 124 10.58 28.32 -21.73
C GLY A 124 10.42 26.85 -22.15
N LYS A 125 9.91 25.99 -21.25
CA LYS A 125 9.78 24.54 -21.46
C LYS A 125 8.31 24.15 -21.49
N GLN A 126 7.98 23.27 -22.42
CA GLN A 126 6.66 22.67 -22.49
C GLN A 126 6.48 21.66 -21.36
N ASP A 127 5.34 21.69 -20.68
CA ASP A 127 5.02 20.84 -19.54
C ASP A 127 3.63 20.21 -19.74
N TYR A 128 3.65 19.07 -20.43
CA TYR A 128 2.44 18.34 -20.83
C TYR A 128 1.63 17.84 -19.64
N LEU A 129 2.29 17.39 -18.57
CA LEU A 129 1.60 16.95 -17.35
C LEU A 129 0.91 18.14 -16.66
N GLY A 130 1.62 19.25 -16.52
CA GLY A 130 1.04 20.47 -15.99
C GLY A 130 -0.15 20.98 -16.82
N ASP A 131 -0.09 20.84 -18.15
CA ASP A 131 -1.20 21.20 -19.06
C ASP A 131 -2.42 20.28 -18.89
N MET A 132 -2.20 18.98 -18.66
CA MET A 132 -3.28 18.06 -18.32
C MET A 132 -3.91 18.44 -16.99
N PHE A 133 -3.12 18.62 -15.92
CA PHE A 133 -3.62 18.98 -14.59
C PHE A 133 -4.35 20.33 -14.58
N ALA A 134 -3.89 21.31 -15.37
CA ALA A 134 -4.53 22.62 -15.47
C ALA A 134 -5.91 22.59 -16.16
N LYS A 135 -6.23 21.51 -16.87
CA LYS A 135 -7.52 21.30 -17.54
C LYS A 135 -8.49 20.45 -16.74
N VAL A 136 -8.08 19.92 -15.58
CA VAL A 136 -8.96 19.10 -14.75
C VAL A 136 -10.00 20.01 -14.06
N ASP A 137 -11.27 19.62 -14.15
CA ASP A 137 -12.40 20.40 -13.65
C ASP A 137 -12.76 20.11 -12.18
N GLY A 138 -12.07 19.17 -11.53
CA GLY A 138 -12.28 18.79 -10.14
C GLY A 138 -11.31 17.72 -9.66
N CYS A 139 -11.52 17.19 -8.47
CA CYS A 139 -10.78 16.04 -7.98
C CYS A 139 -11.65 15.19 -7.07
N TYR A 140 -11.27 13.94 -6.92
CA TYR A 140 -11.64 13.16 -5.75
C TYR A 140 -10.34 12.68 -5.10
N GLU A 141 -10.43 12.38 -3.82
CA GLU A 141 -9.31 11.90 -3.02
C GLU A 141 -9.58 10.46 -2.60
N THR A 142 -8.51 9.69 -2.54
CA THR A 142 -8.51 8.39 -1.90
C THR A 142 -7.51 8.45 -0.77
N PHE A 143 -7.94 8.07 0.43
CA PHE A 143 -7.07 8.11 1.60
C PHE A 143 -7.37 6.96 2.55
N ILE A 144 -6.36 6.64 3.34
CA ILE A 144 -6.41 5.59 4.34
C ILE A 144 -6.44 6.23 5.72
N SER A 145 -7.23 5.66 6.62
CA SER A 145 -7.25 6.04 8.03
C SER A 145 -7.34 4.82 8.95
N HIS A 146 -7.00 5.03 10.22
CA HIS A 146 -7.19 3.99 11.22
C HIS A 146 -8.70 3.71 11.37
N PRO A 147 -9.17 2.45 11.39
CA PRO A 147 -10.60 2.10 11.42
C PRO A 147 -11.41 2.75 12.56
N LEU A 148 -10.75 3.02 13.69
CA LEU A 148 -11.34 3.67 14.87
C LEU A 148 -11.10 5.19 14.96
N SER A 149 -10.43 5.80 13.98
CA SER A 149 -10.11 7.23 14.01
C SER A 149 -11.36 8.11 13.89
N ILE A 150 -11.24 9.37 14.30
CA ILE A 150 -12.30 10.38 14.09
C ILE A 150 -12.55 10.57 12.59
N ASN A 151 -11.48 10.63 11.80
CA ASN A 151 -11.56 10.72 10.34
C ASN A 151 -12.40 9.59 9.73
N ALA A 152 -12.28 8.36 10.25
CA ALA A 152 -13.08 7.23 9.80
C ALA A 152 -14.59 7.36 10.12
N LYS A 153 -14.97 8.23 11.08
CA LYS A 153 -16.37 8.48 11.47
C LYS A 153 -17.01 9.64 10.71
N ASP A 154 -16.20 10.60 10.25
CA ASP A 154 -16.67 11.83 9.59
C ASP A 154 -16.85 11.68 8.07
N VAL A 155 -16.40 10.55 7.50
CA VAL A 155 -16.52 10.16 6.09
C VAL A 155 -17.80 9.39 5.80
N ASN A 156 -18.23 9.38 4.53
CA ASN A 156 -19.39 8.59 4.12
C ASN A 156 -19.10 7.08 4.28
N PRO A 157 -19.83 6.36 5.15
CA PRO A 157 -19.61 4.93 5.35
C PRO A 157 -19.93 4.09 4.12
N GLU A 158 -20.76 4.59 3.20
CA GLU A 158 -21.10 3.91 1.94
C GLU A 158 -19.87 3.73 1.04
N PHE A 159 -18.91 4.64 1.08
CA PHE A 159 -17.70 4.63 0.24
C PHE A 159 -16.44 4.32 1.05
N SER A 160 -16.62 3.60 2.16
CA SER A 160 -15.57 3.20 3.08
C SER A 160 -15.40 1.69 3.05
N ASN A 161 -14.15 1.25 2.89
CA ASN A 161 -13.79 -0.14 2.70
C ASN A 161 -12.77 -0.56 3.73
N LEU A 162 -13.09 -1.57 4.54
CA LEU A 162 -12.16 -2.11 5.52
C LEU A 162 -11.24 -3.11 4.83
N VAL A 163 -9.94 -2.84 4.81
CA VAL A 163 -8.96 -3.61 4.03
C VAL A 163 -7.78 -4.07 4.89
N ASP A 164 -7.39 -5.34 4.74
CA ASP A 164 -6.09 -5.84 5.19
C ASP A 164 -5.07 -5.52 4.10
N CYS A 165 -4.25 -4.50 4.35
CA CYS A 165 -3.35 -3.93 3.36
C CYS A 165 -1.98 -4.62 3.32
N GLY A 166 -1.72 -5.62 4.16
CA GLY A 166 -0.48 -6.40 4.18
C GLY A 166 0.02 -6.75 5.57
N LEU A 167 1.33 -6.87 5.70
CA LEU A 167 2.05 -7.26 6.91
C LEU A 167 3.08 -6.21 7.35
N LEU A 168 3.14 -5.96 8.65
CA LEU A 168 4.24 -5.26 9.30
C LEU A 168 5.05 -6.26 10.11
N ILE A 169 6.34 -6.38 9.81
CA ILE A 169 7.17 -7.49 10.32
C ILE A 169 8.38 -6.94 11.06
N GLN A 170 8.63 -7.41 12.28
CA GLN A 170 9.81 -7.05 13.05
C GLN A 170 10.88 -8.14 12.94
N ILE A 171 12.08 -7.76 12.50
CA ILE A 171 13.24 -8.64 12.29
C ILE A 171 14.47 -7.94 12.85
N GLU A 172 15.12 -8.55 13.86
CA GLU A 172 16.32 -8.01 14.52
C GLU A 172 16.15 -6.55 14.99
N GLY A 173 15.02 -6.27 15.65
CA GLY A 173 14.66 -4.93 16.14
C GLY A 173 14.33 -3.89 15.06
N LYS A 174 14.30 -4.26 13.78
CA LYS A 174 13.92 -3.38 12.66
C LYS A 174 12.61 -3.81 12.03
N MET A 175 11.93 -2.84 11.44
CA MET A 175 10.60 -3.01 10.87
C MET A 175 10.67 -3.12 9.35
N LEU A 176 10.12 -4.19 8.81
CA LEU A 176 9.89 -4.39 7.38
C LEU A 176 8.44 -4.06 7.08
N LYS A 177 8.24 -3.07 6.20
CA LYS A 177 6.91 -2.64 5.73
C LYS A 177 6.53 -3.47 4.50
N ALA A 178 5.83 -4.56 4.72
CA ALA A 178 5.31 -5.41 3.66
C ALA A 178 3.80 -5.19 3.52
N PHE A 179 3.38 -3.94 3.28
CA PHE A 179 1.98 -3.59 3.04
C PHE A 179 1.84 -2.38 2.10
N VAL A 180 0.64 -2.20 1.55
CA VAL A 180 0.24 -1.08 0.71
C VAL A 180 -0.07 0.14 1.58
N GLU A 181 0.59 1.27 1.32
CA GLU A 181 0.46 2.49 2.14
C GLU A 181 -0.53 3.53 1.61
N ASP A 182 -0.86 3.44 0.33
CA ASP A 182 -1.87 4.27 -0.32
C ASP A 182 -2.52 3.49 -1.46
N ASN A 183 -3.72 3.90 -1.88
CA ASN A 183 -4.42 3.22 -2.96
C ASN A 183 -3.89 3.60 -4.36
N SER A 184 -2.87 4.45 -4.42
CA SER A 184 -2.30 5.00 -5.65
C SER A 184 -1.08 4.20 -6.12
N TYR A 185 -0.32 3.60 -5.20
CA TYR A 185 0.93 2.87 -5.42
C TYR A 185 0.88 1.50 -4.72
N GLY A 186 1.73 0.55 -5.13
CA GLY A 186 1.87 -0.74 -4.45
C GLY A 186 2.63 -0.61 -3.12
N PHE A 187 3.42 -1.62 -2.75
CA PHE A 187 4.36 -1.47 -1.63
C PHE A 187 5.37 -0.35 -1.94
N HIS A 188 5.50 0.61 -1.03
CA HIS A 188 6.30 1.80 -1.27
C HIS A 188 7.75 1.59 -0.79
N VAL A 189 8.64 1.23 -1.71
CA VAL A 189 10.09 1.12 -1.44
C VAL A 189 10.82 2.31 -2.04
N PHE A 190 11.26 3.23 -1.17
CA PHE A 190 12.05 4.39 -1.59
C PHE A 190 13.55 4.12 -1.42
N ASN A 191 14.34 4.34 -2.47
CA ASN A 191 15.80 4.20 -2.47
C ASN A 191 16.30 2.84 -1.91
N ASP A 192 15.63 1.73 -2.26
CA ASP A 192 15.98 0.39 -1.78
C ASP A 192 16.03 0.26 -0.24
N LYS A 193 15.31 1.12 0.49
CA LYS A 193 15.20 1.03 1.95
C LYS A 193 14.03 0.12 2.34
N TYR A 194 14.36 -1.08 2.80
CA TYR A 194 13.39 -2.09 3.23
C TYR A 194 13.16 -2.12 4.74
N PHE A 195 14.21 -1.85 5.53
CA PHE A 195 14.16 -1.88 6.99
C PHE A 195 14.16 -0.47 7.58
N PHE A 196 13.28 -0.27 8.54
CA PHE A 196 13.06 1.00 9.23
C PHE A 196 13.25 0.83 10.73
N ALA A 197 13.79 1.84 11.40
CA ALA A 197 13.77 1.88 12.85
C ALA A 197 12.33 2.12 13.34
N LYS A 198 12.01 1.68 14.56
CA LYS A 198 10.66 1.84 15.13
C LYS A 198 10.23 3.31 15.18
N GLU A 199 11.18 4.21 15.38
CA GLU A 199 10.95 5.65 15.44
C GLU A 199 10.53 6.25 14.08
N GLU A 200 10.96 5.63 12.98
CA GLU A 200 10.68 6.07 11.61
C GLU A 200 9.28 5.67 11.15
N ILE A 201 8.64 4.73 11.84
CA ILE A 201 7.31 4.20 11.46
C ILE A 201 6.23 4.54 12.49
N LYS A 202 6.44 5.54 13.34
CA LYS A 202 5.48 5.92 14.38
C LYS A 202 4.10 6.25 13.80
N GLU A 203 4.06 6.93 12.65
CA GLU A 203 2.81 7.28 11.97
C GLU A 203 1.97 6.07 11.54
N ILE A 204 2.60 4.89 11.36
CA ILE A 204 1.87 3.67 10.99
C ILE A 204 0.95 3.25 12.13
N TYR A 205 1.39 3.41 13.38
CA TYR A 205 0.57 3.08 14.56
C TYR A 205 -0.68 3.98 14.68
N ASP A 206 -0.62 5.20 14.15
CA ASP A 206 -1.75 6.14 14.16
C ASP A 206 -2.70 5.94 12.97
N LYS A 207 -2.18 5.43 11.85
CA LYS A 207 -2.91 5.27 10.58
C LYS A 207 -3.49 3.88 10.35
N TYR A 208 -2.95 2.85 11.00
CA TYR A 208 -3.32 1.45 10.76
C TYR A 208 -3.65 0.75 12.07
N GLU A 209 -4.69 -0.08 12.04
CA GLU A 209 -4.91 -1.08 13.08
C GLU A 209 -3.88 -2.20 12.89
N LEU A 210 -3.10 -2.50 13.92
CA LEU A 210 -2.09 -3.56 13.90
C LEU A 210 -2.61 -4.76 14.69
N ILE A 211 -2.91 -5.84 13.99
CA ILE A 211 -3.43 -7.08 14.57
C ILE A 211 -2.27 -8.06 14.68
N GLU A 212 -1.81 -8.31 15.91
CA GLU A 212 -0.72 -9.24 16.18
C GLU A 212 -1.11 -10.68 15.84
N ILE A 213 -0.17 -11.41 15.21
CA ILE A 213 -0.25 -12.83 14.88
C ILE A 213 0.52 -13.67 15.90
#